data_AF-A0A136KNX6-F1
#
_entry.id   AF-A0A136KNX6-F1
#
_cell.length_a   1.000
_cell.length_b   1.000
_cell.length_c   1.000
_cell.angle_alpha   90.00
_cell.angle_beta   90.00
_cell.angle_gamma   90.00
#
_symmetry.space_group_name_H-M   'P 1'
#
loop_
_entity.id
_entity.type
_entity.pdbx_description
1 polymer ?
#
loop_
_entity_poly.entity_id
_entity_poly.type
_entity_poly.pdbx_seq_one_letter_code
_entity_poly.pdbx_strand_id
1 'polypeptide(L)'
;MRKPISHSLEAVATLVGTAIGAGVLGLPYAVSQAGFGIGMVLLLMLGWFNIILQMMFAEVTLRTKEQHQIPGYAGIYIGPQVKKLGFVVGILSAYGTILAYVIASGQILQALIGGSTTAWSLIYLALVSFIIFKGLDTIKILEVIMSAFVASIMLLIYTVAYPHVDINNLLYMRVGETSHVYGVLLFALSATIAIPEVRQEIVGQEKKFPRIIYTANIFYHCCICVVYIICARRYRHSNYRSSNYWFRQHNWPLGANFRKCARIFYHNHKLFDCRVGGTTCISI
;
A
#
# COMPACT_ATOMS: atom_id res chain seq x y z
N MET A 1 13.17 7.24 -30.25
CA MET A 1 14.46 6.53 -30.13
C MET A 1 14.62 6.10 -28.67
N ARG A 2 14.52 4.79 -28.36
CA ARG A 2 14.84 4.26 -27.02
C ARG A 2 16.34 4.51 -26.76
N LYS A 3 16.69 5.26 -25.71
CA LYS A 3 18.05 5.18 -25.16
C LYS A 3 18.24 3.75 -24.66
N PRO A 4 19.37 3.07 -24.95
CA PRO A 4 19.61 1.73 -24.45
C PRO A 4 19.96 1.83 -22.96
N ILE A 5 18.93 1.88 -22.12
CA ILE A 5 19.07 1.52 -20.71
C ILE A 5 19.49 0.05 -20.71
N SER A 6 20.49 -0.33 -19.91
CA SER A 6 20.87 -1.74 -19.80
C SER A 6 19.64 -2.55 -19.38
N HIS A 7 19.35 -3.67 -20.04
CA HIS A 7 18.20 -4.55 -19.75
C HIS A 7 18.00 -4.84 -18.26
N SER A 8 19.08 -4.89 -17.46
CA SER A 8 19.01 -5.10 -16.02
C SER A 8 18.44 -3.92 -15.23
N LEU A 9 18.60 -2.67 -15.70
CA LEU A 9 18.07 -1.49 -15.03
C LEU A 9 16.57 -1.31 -15.31
N GLU A 10 16.11 -1.66 -16.51
CA GLU A 10 14.68 -1.72 -16.85
C GLU A 10 13.99 -2.73 -15.92
N ALA A 11 14.56 -3.93 -15.79
CA ALA A 11 14.08 -4.99 -14.90
C ALA A 11 14.02 -4.59 -13.42
N VAL A 12 15.04 -3.89 -12.93
CA VAL A 12 15.02 -3.35 -11.56
C VAL A 12 13.93 -2.28 -11.43
N ALA A 13 13.80 -1.38 -12.41
CA ALA A 13 12.79 -0.33 -12.39
C ALA A 13 11.36 -0.89 -12.41
N THR A 14 11.09 -1.92 -13.21
CA THR A 14 9.79 -2.61 -13.24
C THR A 14 9.45 -3.20 -11.87
N LEU A 15 10.38 -3.96 -11.27
CA LEU A 15 10.15 -4.58 -9.96
C LEU A 15 10.00 -3.55 -8.82
N VAL A 16 10.81 -2.49 -8.83
CA VAL A 16 10.74 -1.39 -7.86
C VAL A 16 9.46 -0.58 -8.04
N GLY A 17 9.05 -0.29 -9.28
CA GLY A 17 7.82 0.45 -9.58
C GLY A 17 6.57 -0.29 -9.08
N THR A 18 6.53 -1.61 -9.27
CA THR A 18 5.44 -2.45 -8.72
C THR A 18 5.44 -2.44 -7.19
N ALA A 19 6.63 -2.45 -6.54
CA ALA A 19 6.74 -2.44 -5.09
C ALA A 19 6.40 -1.09 -4.44
N ILE A 20 6.90 0.03 -4.99
CA ILE A 20 6.76 1.39 -4.42
C ILE A 20 5.35 1.98 -4.64
N GLY A 21 4.40 1.21 -5.17
CA GLY A 21 3.02 1.63 -5.42
C GLY A 21 2.27 2.18 -4.19
N ALA A 22 0.96 2.36 -4.30
CA ALA A 22 0.18 3.12 -3.30
C ALA A 22 0.22 2.55 -1.87
N GLY A 23 0.68 1.31 -1.66
CA GLY A 23 0.90 0.74 -0.33
C GLY A 23 1.82 1.58 0.55
N VAL A 24 2.80 2.28 -0.03
CA VAL A 24 3.72 3.16 0.73
C VAL A 24 2.98 4.33 1.39
N LEU A 25 1.90 4.83 0.77
CA LEU A 25 1.10 5.94 1.30
C LEU A 25 0.31 5.56 2.56
N GLY A 26 -0.02 4.27 2.72
CA GLY A 26 -0.73 3.75 3.89
C GLY A 26 0.16 3.48 5.09
N LEU A 27 1.48 3.37 4.90
CA LEU A 27 2.43 3.02 5.96
C LEU A 27 2.45 4.04 7.12
N PRO A 28 2.50 5.37 6.90
CA PRO A 28 2.54 6.34 7.99
C PRO A 28 1.38 6.17 8.97
N TYR A 29 0.18 5.89 8.43
CA TYR A 29 -1.04 5.68 9.20
C TYR A 29 -1.10 4.30 9.87
N ALA A 30 -0.56 3.27 9.23
CA ALA A 30 -0.47 1.94 9.86
C ALA A 30 0.47 1.95 11.07
N VAL A 31 1.67 2.51 10.92
CA VAL A 31 2.70 2.59 11.97
C VAL A 31 2.23 3.37 13.19
N SER A 32 1.49 4.43 12.89
CA SER A 32 0.72 5.25 13.78
C SER A 32 -0.06 4.47 14.85
N GLN A 33 -0.60 3.29 14.50
CA GLN A 33 -1.46 2.51 15.39
C GLN A 33 -0.70 1.43 16.17
N ALA A 34 0.23 0.69 15.53
CA ALA A 34 0.95 -0.40 16.20
C ALA A 34 2.24 0.03 16.94
N GLY A 35 2.77 1.21 16.61
CA GLY A 35 4.08 1.68 17.09
C GLY A 35 5.24 1.30 16.17
N PHE A 36 6.33 2.06 16.29
CA PHE A 36 7.49 1.98 15.40
C PHE A 36 8.24 0.65 15.47
N GLY A 37 8.50 0.17 16.69
CA GLY A 37 9.28 -1.05 16.88
C GLY A 37 8.63 -2.27 16.22
N ILE A 38 7.33 -2.43 16.40
CA ILE A 38 6.60 -3.58 15.85
C ILE A 38 6.53 -3.52 14.32
N GLY A 39 6.20 -2.36 13.75
CA GLY A 39 6.11 -2.29 12.29
C GLY A 39 7.48 -2.36 11.62
N MET A 40 8.59 -1.96 12.26
CA MET A 40 9.94 -2.17 11.74
C MET A 40 10.29 -3.68 11.71
N VAL A 41 10.01 -4.40 12.81
CA VAL A 41 10.20 -5.86 12.87
C VAL A 41 9.35 -6.56 11.81
N LEU A 42 8.08 -6.18 11.68
CA LEU A 42 7.19 -6.75 10.66
C LEU A 42 7.66 -6.44 9.24
N LEU A 43 8.13 -5.22 8.97
CA LEU A 43 8.66 -4.82 7.67
C LEU A 43 9.88 -5.66 7.29
N LEU A 44 10.84 -5.82 8.21
CA LEU A 44 12.03 -6.64 7.96
C LEU A 44 11.68 -8.12 7.78
N MET A 45 10.79 -8.65 8.62
CA MET A 45 10.34 -10.04 8.56
C MET A 45 9.59 -10.33 7.26
N LEU A 46 8.56 -9.54 6.94
CA LEU A 46 7.78 -9.69 5.72
C LEU A 46 8.63 -9.45 4.47
N GLY A 47 9.54 -8.49 4.54
CA GLY A 47 10.48 -8.22 3.47
C GLY A 47 11.40 -9.38 3.15
N TRP A 48 11.94 -10.02 4.19
CA TRP A 48 12.73 -11.24 4.05
C TRP A 48 11.93 -12.38 3.41
N PHE A 49 10.70 -12.63 3.88
CA PHE A 49 9.81 -13.61 3.26
C PHE A 49 9.49 -13.28 1.81
N ASN A 50 9.31 -12.00 1.48
CA ASN A 50 9.01 -11.55 0.13
C ASN A 50 10.17 -11.87 -0.84
N ILE A 51 11.42 -11.60 -0.44
CA ILE A 51 12.61 -11.94 -1.23
C ILE A 51 12.64 -13.44 -1.53
N ILE A 52 12.40 -14.28 -0.52
CA ILE A 52 12.36 -15.74 -0.68
C ILE A 52 11.27 -16.14 -1.68
N LEU A 53 10.06 -15.60 -1.53
CA LEU A 53 8.94 -15.88 -2.44
C LEU A 53 9.27 -15.48 -3.89
N GLN A 54 9.86 -14.30 -4.09
CA GLN A 54 10.26 -13.83 -5.41
C GLN A 54 11.33 -14.73 -6.04
N MET A 55 12.28 -15.24 -5.26
CA MET A 55 13.30 -16.18 -5.76
C MET A 55 12.71 -17.53 -6.16
N MET A 56 11.81 -18.07 -5.32
CA MET A 56 11.09 -19.31 -5.65
C MET A 56 10.30 -19.13 -6.96
N PHE A 57 9.59 -18.02 -7.10
CA PHE A 57 8.86 -17.72 -8.34
C PHE A 57 9.79 -17.53 -9.54
N ALA A 58 10.92 -16.85 -9.36
CA ALA A 58 11.90 -16.67 -10.43
C ALA A 58 12.42 -18.01 -10.95
N GLU A 59 12.73 -18.96 -10.06
CA GLU A 59 13.14 -20.31 -10.45
C GLU A 59 12.04 -21.08 -11.20
N VAL A 60 10.79 -20.99 -10.73
CA VAL A 60 9.62 -21.56 -11.44
C VAL A 60 9.52 -20.98 -12.85
N THR A 61 9.68 -19.66 -12.98
CA THR A 61 9.64 -19.04 -14.30
C THR A 61 10.79 -19.54 -15.17
N LEU A 62 12.05 -19.50 -14.72
CA LEU A 62 13.22 -19.95 -15.51
C LEU A 62 13.12 -21.42 -15.98
N ARG A 63 12.53 -22.30 -15.17
CA ARG A 63 12.34 -23.72 -15.53
C ARG A 63 11.22 -23.98 -16.54
N THR A 64 10.32 -23.02 -16.73
CA THR A 64 9.19 -23.15 -17.67
C THR A 64 9.56 -22.55 -19.02
N LYS A 65 9.53 -23.33 -20.11
CA LYS A 65 9.89 -22.84 -21.45
C LYS A 65 8.96 -21.72 -21.94
N GLU A 66 7.67 -21.85 -21.64
CA GLU A 66 6.66 -20.87 -22.04
C GLU A 66 6.51 -19.75 -21.01
N GLN A 67 6.03 -18.60 -21.50
CA GLN A 67 5.75 -17.44 -20.67
C GLN A 67 4.28 -17.43 -20.27
N HIS A 68 4.04 -17.39 -18.97
CA HIS A 68 2.69 -17.31 -18.41
C HIS A 68 2.60 -16.23 -17.33
N GLN A 69 1.38 -15.88 -16.98
CA GLN A 69 1.08 -15.14 -15.76
C GLN A 69 1.08 -16.09 -14.55
N ILE A 70 1.07 -15.55 -13.33
CA ILE A 70 1.09 -16.35 -12.08
C ILE A 70 0.06 -17.50 -12.08
N PRO A 71 -1.23 -17.28 -12.45
CA PRO A 71 -2.19 -18.37 -12.50
C PRO A 71 -1.85 -19.46 -13.54
N GLY A 72 -1.18 -19.09 -14.62
CA GLY A 72 -0.74 -20.02 -15.65
C GLY A 72 0.38 -20.94 -15.15
N TYR A 73 1.38 -20.40 -14.46
CA TYR A 73 2.41 -21.22 -13.80
C TYR A 73 1.79 -22.16 -12.75
N ALA A 74 0.86 -21.67 -11.94
CA ALA A 74 0.16 -22.52 -10.97
C ALA A 74 -0.60 -23.68 -11.66
N GLY A 75 -1.14 -23.44 -12.86
CA GLY A 75 -1.79 -24.46 -13.67
C GLY A 75 -0.87 -25.58 -14.16
N ILE A 76 0.38 -25.25 -14.48
CA ILE A 76 1.36 -26.22 -15.00
C ILE A 76 1.89 -27.10 -13.87
N TYR A 77 2.21 -26.51 -12.71
CA TYR A 77 2.87 -27.24 -11.63
C TYR A 77 1.90 -27.92 -10.64
N ILE A 78 0.70 -27.36 -10.43
CA ILE A 78 -0.24 -27.86 -9.42
C ILE A 78 -1.50 -28.44 -10.07
N GLY A 79 -1.93 -27.88 -11.20
CA GLY A 79 -3.01 -28.41 -12.01
C GLY A 79 -4.11 -27.40 -12.36
N PRO A 80 -5.07 -27.81 -13.21
CA PRO A 80 -6.03 -26.91 -13.83
C PRO A 80 -7.03 -26.27 -12.85
N GLN A 81 -7.30 -26.91 -11.71
CA GLN A 81 -8.18 -26.35 -10.67
C GLN A 81 -7.56 -25.11 -10.02
N VAL A 82 -6.25 -25.18 -9.70
CA VAL A 82 -5.52 -24.06 -9.09
C VAL A 82 -5.33 -22.93 -10.10
N LYS A 83 -5.17 -23.23 -11.40
CA LYS A 83 -5.21 -22.21 -12.46
C LYS A 83 -6.49 -21.38 -12.41
N LYS A 84 -7.65 -22.04 -12.33
CA LYS A 84 -8.96 -21.38 -12.27
C LYS A 84 -9.10 -20.56 -10.98
N LEU A 85 -8.74 -21.15 -9.84
CA LEU A 85 -8.78 -20.45 -8.56
C LEU A 85 -7.86 -19.21 -8.55
N GLY A 86 -6.62 -19.36 -8.98
CA GLY A 86 -5.66 -18.26 -9.07
C GLY A 86 -6.11 -17.16 -10.02
N PHE A 87 -6.78 -17.51 -11.12
CA PHE A 87 -7.34 -16.53 -12.04
C PHE A 87 -8.49 -15.73 -11.39
N VAL A 88 -9.43 -16.40 -10.71
CA VAL A 88 -10.52 -15.74 -9.98
C VAL A 88 -9.98 -14.84 -8.87
N VAL A 89 -9.03 -15.34 -8.07
CA VAL A 89 -8.37 -14.57 -7.00
C VAL A 89 -7.64 -13.35 -7.58
N GLY A 90 -6.96 -13.51 -8.72
CA GLY A 90 -6.27 -12.42 -9.41
C GLY A 90 -7.23 -11.30 -9.85
N ILE A 91 -8.38 -11.67 -10.45
CA ILE A 91 -9.42 -10.69 -10.84
C ILE A 91 -9.99 -9.96 -9.62
N LEU A 92 -10.35 -10.70 -8.57
CA LEU A 92 -10.88 -10.11 -7.34
C LEU A 92 -9.87 -9.17 -6.67
N SER A 93 -8.59 -9.55 -6.67
CA SER A 93 -7.51 -8.72 -6.12
C SER A 93 -7.30 -7.44 -6.93
N ALA A 94 -7.32 -7.53 -8.26
CA ALA A 94 -7.22 -6.37 -9.14
C ALA A 94 -8.42 -5.42 -8.93
N TYR A 95 -9.64 -5.96 -8.87
CA TYR A 95 -10.84 -5.16 -8.62
C TYR A 95 -10.80 -4.48 -7.25
N GLY A 96 -10.40 -5.21 -6.20
CA GLY A 96 -10.23 -4.66 -4.85
C GLY A 96 -9.19 -3.55 -4.80
N THR A 97 -8.08 -3.70 -5.54
CA THR A 97 -7.03 -2.68 -5.64
C THR A 97 -7.53 -1.41 -6.31
N ILE A 98 -8.22 -1.53 -7.45
CA ILE A 98 -8.80 -0.39 -8.16
C ILE A 98 -9.84 0.33 -7.29
N LEU A 99 -10.71 -0.43 -6.61
CA LEU A 99 -11.71 0.14 -5.72
C LEU A 99 -11.06 0.90 -4.55
N ALA A 100 -10.05 0.31 -3.91
CA ALA A 100 -9.31 0.96 -2.84
C ALA A 100 -8.65 2.27 -3.32
N TYR A 101 -8.11 2.29 -4.54
CA TYR A 101 -7.48 3.49 -5.12
C TYR A 101 -8.50 4.59 -5.39
N VAL A 102 -9.69 4.24 -5.90
CA VAL A 102 -10.78 5.20 -6.15
C VAL A 102 -11.30 5.81 -4.85
N ILE A 103 -11.45 5.01 -3.80
CA ILE A 103 -11.88 5.51 -2.48
C ILE A 103 -10.79 6.39 -1.86
N ALA A 104 -9.54 5.94 -1.87
CA ALA A 104 -8.42 6.68 -1.29
C ALA A 104 -8.21 8.03 -1.99
N SER A 105 -8.26 8.08 -3.32
CA SER A 105 -8.14 9.33 -4.05
C SER A 105 -9.29 10.30 -3.72
N GLY A 106 -10.52 9.80 -3.63
CA GLY A 106 -11.68 10.60 -3.22
C GLY A 106 -11.55 11.21 -1.82
N GLN A 107 -10.98 10.46 -0.87
CA GLN A 107 -10.69 10.96 0.49
C GLN A 107 -9.61 12.05 0.47
N ILE A 108 -8.55 11.87 -0.32
CA ILE A 108 -7.47 12.86 -0.45
C ILE A 108 -8.00 14.16 -1.07
N LEU A 109 -8.78 14.06 -2.16
CA LEU A 109 -9.39 15.21 -2.83
C LEU A 109 -10.36 15.97 -1.93
N GLN A 110 -11.18 15.24 -1.16
CA GLN A 110 -12.05 15.84 -0.16
C GLN A 110 -11.25 16.58 0.93
N ALA A 111 -10.16 16.00 1.42
CA ALA A 111 -9.34 16.64 2.44
C ALA A 111 -8.68 17.94 1.96
N LEU A 112 -8.40 18.05 0.65
CA LEU A 112 -7.76 19.21 0.04
C LEU A 112 -8.74 20.32 -0.34
N ILE A 113 -9.89 19.98 -0.92
CA ILE A 113 -10.82 20.93 -1.57
C ILE A 113 -12.18 21.00 -0.83
N GLY A 114 -12.44 20.07 0.10
CA GLY A 114 -13.75 19.90 0.74
C GLY A 114 -14.74 19.14 -0.14
N GLY A 115 -16.02 19.16 0.23
CA GLY A 115 -17.10 18.52 -0.54
C GLY A 115 -17.36 17.04 -0.18
N SER A 116 -17.97 16.31 -1.10
CA SER A 116 -18.39 14.90 -0.90
C SER A 116 -17.33 13.92 -1.40
N THR A 117 -16.93 12.98 -0.54
CA THR A 117 -15.98 11.89 -0.88
C THR A 117 -16.45 11.08 -2.09
N THR A 118 -17.76 10.78 -2.15
CA THR A 118 -18.34 9.96 -3.23
C THR A 118 -18.27 10.70 -4.57
N ALA A 119 -18.54 12.01 -4.57
CA ALA A 119 -18.46 12.82 -5.78
C ALA A 119 -17.02 12.84 -6.32
N TRP A 120 -16.03 13.08 -5.47
CA TRP A 120 -14.62 13.06 -5.88
C TRP A 120 -14.14 11.69 -6.36
N SER A 121 -14.60 10.62 -5.71
CA SER A 121 -14.28 9.24 -6.13
C SER A 121 -14.81 8.96 -7.55
N LEU A 122 -16.06 9.36 -7.85
CA LEU A 122 -16.67 9.20 -9.17
C LEU A 122 -15.98 10.07 -10.23
N ILE A 123 -15.62 11.31 -9.89
CA ILE A 123 -14.87 12.20 -10.80
C ILE A 123 -13.49 11.60 -11.09
N TYR A 124 -12.79 11.09 -10.08
CA TYR A 124 -11.50 10.44 -10.25
C TYR A 124 -11.61 9.21 -11.15
N LEU A 125 -12.62 8.36 -10.93
CA LEU A 125 -12.88 7.20 -11.76
C LEU A 125 -13.13 7.59 -13.23
N ALA A 126 -13.96 8.62 -13.48
CA ALA A 126 -14.23 9.11 -14.82
C ALA A 126 -12.96 9.66 -15.50
N LEU A 127 -12.15 10.42 -14.75
CA LEU A 127 -10.90 10.99 -15.24
C LEU A 127 -9.87 9.91 -15.60
N VAL A 128 -9.66 8.92 -14.72
CA VAL A 128 -8.74 7.80 -14.98
C VAL A 128 -9.23 6.97 -16.17
N SER A 129 -10.54 6.69 -16.26
CA SER A 129 -11.12 5.97 -17.40
C SER A 129 -10.89 6.71 -18.73
N PHE A 130 -11.01 8.04 -18.72
CA PHE A 130 -10.73 8.87 -19.89
C PHE A 130 -9.24 8.86 -20.29
N ILE A 131 -8.33 8.88 -19.31
CA ILE A 131 -6.88 8.76 -19.57
C ILE A 131 -6.53 7.40 -20.17
N ILE A 132 -7.11 6.32 -19.65
CA ILE A 132 -6.92 4.96 -20.19
C ILE A 132 -7.41 4.90 -21.64
N PHE A 133 -8.55 5.54 -21.95
CA PHE A 133 -9.07 5.60 -23.32
C PHE A 133 -8.12 6.31 -24.30
N LYS A 134 -7.33 7.29 -23.85
CA LYS A 134 -6.30 7.96 -24.68
C LYS A 134 -5.07 7.09 -24.96
N GLY A 135 -4.88 5.99 -24.23
CA GLY A 135 -3.81 5.02 -24.47
C GLY A 135 -2.79 4.90 -23.33
N LEU A 136 -2.16 3.73 -23.26
CA LEU A 136 -1.28 3.31 -22.16
C LEU A 136 0.04 4.10 -22.07
N ASP A 137 0.49 4.71 -23.17
CA ASP A 137 1.73 5.51 -23.15
C ASP A 137 1.56 6.80 -22.33
N THR A 138 0.35 7.35 -22.27
CA THR A 138 0.03 8.48 -21.39
C THR A 138 0.13 8.07 -19.92
N ILE A 139 -0.30 6.86 -19.58
CA ILE A 139 -0.28 6.33 -18.22
C ILE A 139 1.16 6.19 -17.72
N LYS A 140 2.07 5.65 -18.56
CA LYS A 140 3.49 5.51 -18.21
C LYS A 140 4.13 6.85 -17.83
N ILE A 141 3.87 7.90 -18.59
CA ILE A 141 4.40 9.24 -18.31
C ILE A 141 3.80 9.78 -17.01
N LEU A 142 2.49 9.63 -16.82
CA LEU A 142 1.81 10.06 -15.60
C LEU A 142 2.32 9.32 -14.36
N GLU A 143 2.58 8.02 -14.45
CA GLU A 143 3.14 7.22 -13.35
C GLU A 143 4.48 7.77 -12.87
N VAL A 144 5.39 8.09 -13.81
CA VAL A 144 6.69 8.67 -13.45
C VAL A 144 6.53 10.05 -12.81
N ILE A 145 5.68 10.91 -13.38
CA ILE A 145 5.42 12.25 -12.84
C ILE A 145 4.78 12.18 -11.45
N MET A 146 3.78 11.32 -11.26
CA MET A 146 3.06 11.18 -9.98
C MET A 146 3.95 10.54 -8.92
N SER A 147 4.75 9.54 -9.28
CA SER A 147 5.74 8.94 -8.38
C SER A 147 6.77 9.97 -7.92
N ALA A 148 7.28 10.79 -8.85
CA ALA A 148 8.21 11.88 -8.53
C ALA A 148 7.55 12.94 -7.63
N PHE A 149 6.28 13.28 -7.87
CA PHE A 149 5.52 14.21 -7.06
C PHE A 149 5.32 13.69 -5.62
N VAL A 150 4.93 12.43 -5.46
CA VAL A 150 4.80 11.78 -4.15
C VAL A 150 6.13 11.74 -3.41
N ALA A 151 7.22 11.36 -4.09
CA ALA A 151 8.55 11.35 -3.51
C ALA A 151 8.98 12.76 -3.03
N SER A 152 8.66 13.79 -3.82
CA SER A 152 8.94 15.19 -3.49
C SER A 152 8.16 15.66 -2.26
N ILE A 153 6.87 15.31 -2.15
CA ILE A 153 6.06 15.61 -0.96
C ILE A 153 6.63 14.90 0.27
N MET A 154 7.01 13.63 0.15
CA MET A 154 7.62 12.88 1.25
C MET A 154 8.93 13.53 1.72
N LEU A 155 9.75 14.00 0.79
CA LEU A 155 10.98 14.73 1.10
C LEU A 155 10.70 16.08 1.78
N LEU A 156 9.69 16.82 1.30
CA LEU A 156 9.26 18.08 1.93
C LEU A 156 8.75 17.86 3.36
N ILE A 157 7.94 16.82 3.56
CA ILE A 157 7.46 16.45 4.90
C ILE A 157 8.66 16.13 5.80
N TYR A 158 9.69 15.46 5.29
CA TYR A 158 10.90 15.17 6.04
C TYR A 158 11.67 16.42 6.46
N THR A 159 11.95 17.35 5.54
CA THR A 159 12.76 18.54 5.85
C THR A 159 12.08 19.44 6.88
N VAL A 160 10.75 19.57 6.82
CA VAL A 160 9.96 20.32 7.82
C VAL A 160 9.86 19.56 9.15
N ALA A 161 9.85 18.23 9.13
CA ALA A 161 9.72 17.40 10.33
C ALA A 161 11.04 17.18 11.10
N TYR A 162 12.21 17.30 10.45
CA TYR A 162 13.53 17.08 11.04
C TYR A 162 13.76 17.78 12.40
N PRO A 163 13.36 19.05 12.63
CA PRO A 163 13.60 19.72 13.91
C PRO A 163 12.66 19.30 15.06
N HIS A 164 11.57 18.56 14.81
CA HIS A 164 10.53 18.25 15.82
C HIS A 164 10.58 16.79 16.32
N VAL A 165 11.73 16.13 16.20
CA VAL A 165 11.88 14.69 16.42
C VAL A 165 12.26 14.37 17.86
N ASP A 166 11.39 13.63 18.57
CA ASP A 166 11.70 13.04 19.88
C ASP A 166 12.04 11.55 19.74
N ILE A 167 13.24 11.19 20.19
CA ILE A 167 13.84 9.85 20.10
C ILE A 167 13.05 8.83 20.95
N ASN A 168 12.37 9.27 22.01
CA ASN A 168 11.59 8.40 22.88
C ASN A 168 10.39 7.75 22.16
N ASN A 169 9.95 8.31 21.04
CA ASN A 169 8.85 7.77 20.23
C ASN A 169 9.23 6.50 19.45
N LEU A 170 10.53 6.17 19.35
CA LEU A 170 11.02 4.99 18.64
C LEU A 170 10.84 3.69 19.45
N LEU A 171 10.67 3.78 20.76
CA LEU A 171 10.59 2.61 21.66
C LEU A 171 9.14 2.22 22.02
N TYR A 172 8.15 2.93 21.49
CA TYR A 172 6.74 2.64 21.76
C TYR A 172 6.27 1.37 21.00
N MET A 173 5.77 0.37 21.73
CA MET A 173 5.27 -0.89 21.19
C MET A 173 3.88 -1.21 21.75
N ARG A 174 2.89 -1.44 20.87
CA ARG A 174 1.54 -1.87 21.27
C ARG A 174 1.13 -3.12 20.49
N VAL A 175 1.22 -4.27 21.15
CA VAL A 175 1.05 -5.61 20.54
C VAL A 175 -0.40 -5.93 20.13
N GLY A 176 -1.39 -5.15 20.61
CA GLY A 176 -2.82 -5.44 20.42
C GLY A 176 -3.44 -5.04 19.07
N GLU A 177 -2.79 -4.19 18.26
CA GLU A 177 -3.36 -3.62 17.02
C GLU A 177 -2.53 -3.96 15.77
N THR A 178 -1.87 -5.12 15.76
CA THR A 178 -0.89 -5.51 14.73
C THR A 178 -1.49 -6.01 13.42
N SER A 179 -2.76 -6.46 13.42
CA SER A 179 -3.44 -7.00 12.24
C SER A 179 -3.58 -5.99 11.11
N HIS A 180 -3.91 -4.72 11.43
CA HIS A 180 -4.04 -3.66 10.45
C HIS A 180 -2.71 -3.33 9.78
N VAL A 181 -1.62 -3.33 10.56
CA VAL A 181 -0.27 -3.00 10.06
C VAL A 181 0.28 -4.12 9.18
N TYR A 182 0.02 -5.36 9.55
CA TYR A 182 0.36 -6.53 8.75
C TYR A 182 -0.26 -6.47 7.35
N GLY A 183 -1.56 -6.16 7.24
CA GLY A 183 -2.24 -6.09 5.93
C GLY A 183 -1.69 -4.98 5.03
N VAL A 184 -1.44 -3.78 5.58
CA VAL A 184 -0.87 -2.66 4.81
C VAL A 184 0.56 -2.97 4.37
N LEU A 185 1.38 -3.58 5.23
CA LEU A 185 2.74 -3.98 4.89
C LEU A 185 2.76 -5.06 3.80
N LEU A 186 1.91 -6.08 3.89
CA LEU A 186 1.81 -7.10 2.86
C LEU A 186 1.44 -6.49 1.50
N PHE A 187 0.49 -5.56 1.47
CA PHE A 187 0.10 -4.87 0.25
C PHE A 187 1.25 -4.01 -0.29
N ALA A 188 1.97 -3.27 0.57
CA ALA A 188 3.12 -2.45 0.18
C ALA A 188 4.33 -3.26 -0.32
N LEU A 189 4.47 -4.52 0.11
CA LEU A 189 5.56 -5.40 -0.32
C LEU A 189 5.16 -6.32 -1.48
N SER A 190 3.90 -6.27 -1.94
CA SER A 190 3.37 -7.21 -2.93
C SER A 190 3.85 -6.91 -4.36
N ALA A 191 5.10 -7.27 -4.67
CA ALA A 191 5.70 -7.08 -5.99
C ALA A 191 5.89 -8.38 -6.81
N THR A 192 5.49 -9.54 -6.28
CA THR A 192 5.69 -10.85 -6.93
C THR A 192 5.02 -10.96 -8.31
N ILE A 193 3.94 -10.19 -8.54
CA ILE A 193 3.22 -10.14 -9.82
C ILE A 193 4.11 -9.67 -10.99
N ALA A 194 5.17 -8.91 -10.72
CA ALA A 194 6.09 -8.40 -11.73
C ALA A 194 7.18 -9.41 -12.12
N ILE A 195 7.36 -10.52 -11.38
CA ILE A 195 8.43 -11.49 -11.66
C ILE A 195 8.35 -12.09 -13.08
N PRO A 196 7.16 -12.51 -13.59
CA PRO A 196 7.04 -12.96 -14.97
C PRO A 196 7.38 -11.88 -16.00
N GLU A 197 7.10 -10.61 -15.72
CA GLU A 197 7.40 -9.48 -16.59
C GLU A 197 8.91 -9.19 -16.61
N VAL A 198 9.54 -9.17 -15.42
CA VAL A 198 11.00 -9.05 -15.28
C VAL A 198 11.72 -10.13 -16.08
N ARG A 199 11.19 -11.37 -16.10
CA ARG A 199 11.74 -12.44 -16.94
C ARG A 199 11.74 -12.08 -18.43
N GLN A 200 10.69 -11.41 -18.92
CA GLN A 200 10.59 -11.00 -20.32
C GLN A 200 11.61 -9.92 -20.69
N GLU A 201 12.02 -9.09 -19.73
CA GLU A 201 12.98 -8.00 -19.96
C GLU A 201 14.45 -8.49 -19.96
N ILE A 202 14.73 -9.61 -19.29
CA ILE A 202 16.10 -10.13 -19.09
C ILE A 202 16.43 -11.34 -19.98
N VAL A 203 15.68 -11.57 -21.06
CA VAL A 203 15.92 -12.67 -22.01
C VAL A 203 17.39 -12.67 -22.47
N GLY A 204 18.05 -13.83 -22.34
CA GLY A 204 19.48 -13.99 -22.63
C GLY A 204 20.44 -13.59 -21.49
N GLN A 205 19.94 -13.04 -20.38
CA GLN A 205 20.71 -12.65 -19.19
C GLN A 205 20.16 -13.29 -17.90
N GLU A 206 19.57 -14.48 -18.00
CA GLU A 206 18.88 -15.18 -16.90
C GLU A 206 19.76 -15.38 -15.64
N LYS A 207 21.08 -15.52 -15.80
CA LYS A 207 22.02 -15.61 -14.67
C LYS A 207 22.00 -14.38 -13.76
N LYS A 208 21.53 -13.22 -14.24
CA LYS A 208 21.42 -11.98 -13.47
C LYS A 208 20.11 -11.88 -12.69
N PHE A 209 19.14 -12.78 -12.90
CA PHE A 209 17.82 -12.68 -12.28
C PHE A 209 17.86 -12.60 -10.74
N PRO A 210 18.63 -13.45 -10.02
CA PRO A 210 18.71 -13.34 -8.56
C PRO A 210 19.31 -12.01 -8.10
N ARG A 211 20.32 -11.50 -8.82
CA ARG A 211 20.94 -10.20 -8.52
C ARG A 211 19.96 -9.04 -8.70
N ILE A 212 19.12 -9.11 -9.73
CA ILE A 212 18.06 -8.11 -9.99
C ILE A 212 17.06 -8.11 -8.84
N ILE A 213 16.59 -9.29 -8.42
CA ILE A 213 15.67 -9.43 -7.29
C ILE A 213 16.30 -8.85 -6.03
N TYR A 214 17.53 -9.26 -5.65
CA TYR A 214 18.19 -8.71 -4.47
C TYR A 214 18.37 -7.19 -4.54
N THR A 215 18.84 -6.66 -5.68
CA THR A 215 19.11 -5.22 -5.84
C THR A 215 17.83 -4.40 -5.74
N ALA A 216 16.76 -4.84 -6.43
CA ALA A 216 15.45 -4.19 -6.37
C ALA A 216 14.87 -4.25 -4.95
N ASN A 217 14.93 -5.41 -4.29
CA ASN A 217 14.42 -5.58 -2.93
C ASN A 217 15.16 -4.69 -1.93
N ILE A 218 16.49 -4.68 -1.94
CA ILE A 218 17.26 -3.81 -1.04
C ILE A 218 16.91 -2.34 -1.31
N PHE A 219 16.79 -1.95 -2.58
CA PHE A 219 16.46 -0.58 -2.95
C PHE A 219 15.10 -0.15 -2.41
N TYR A 220 14.03 -0.88 -2.75
CA TYR A 220 12.69 -0.47 -2.32
C TYR A 220 12.49 -0.66 -0.81
N HIS A 221 13.07 -1.68 -0.16
CA HIS A 221 13.03 -1.80 1.30
C HIS A 221 13.73 -0.65 1.98
N CYS A 222 14.88 -0.20 1.45
CA CYS A 222 15.57 0.97 1.97
C CYS A 222 14.69 2.23 1.82
N CYS A 223 14.08 2.44 0.65
CA CYS A 223 13.13 3.53 0.44
C CYS A 223 11.96 3.48 1.44
N ILE A 224 11.35 2.31 1.62
CA ILE A 224 10.25 2.12 2.57
C ILE A 224 10.74 2.38 3.99
N CYS A 225 11.88 1.84 4.41
CA CYS A 225 12.47 2.07 5.73
C CYS A 225 12.76 3.55 5.98
N VAL A 226 13.24 4.28 4.97
CA VAL A 226 13.46 5.74 5.07
C VAL A 226 12.13 6.44 5.30
N VAL A 227 11.10 6.18 4.48
CA VAL A 227 9.75 6.73 4.69
C VAL A 227 9.19 6.35 6.07
N TYR A 228 9.42 5.12 6.49
CA TYR A 228 8.99 4.56 7.78
C TYR A 228 9.64 5.30 8.97
N ILE A 229 10.95 5.53 8.92
CA ILE A 229 11.70 6.30 9.93
C ILE A 229 11.25 7.76 9.94
N ILE A 230 11.05 8.36 8.77
CA ILE A 230 10.56 9.74 8.64
C ILE A 230 9.21 9.90 9.35
N CYS A 231 8.28 8.98 9.14
CA CYS A 231 6.93 9.08 9.71
C CYS A 231 6.89 8.78 11.21
N ALA A 232 7.67 7.82 11.69
CA ALA A 232 7.71 7.46 13.10
C ALA A 232 8.25 8.58 14.00
N ARG A 233 9.15 9.40 13.47
CA ARG A 233 9.73 10.56 14.16
C ARG A 233 8.71 11.65 14.52
N ARG A 234 7.51 11.65 13.93
CA ARG A 234 6.40 12.60 14.21
C ARG A 234 5.45 12.17 15.32
N TYR A 235 5.54 10.94 15.84
CA TYR A 235 4.42 10.31 16.54
C TYR A 235 4.27 10.67 18.03
N ARG A 236 3.95 11.94 18.38
CA ARG A 236 3.40 12.30 19.71
C ARG A 236 2.62 13.61 19.83
N HIS A 237 1.77 13.98 18.88
CA HIS A 237 0.76 15.02 19.15
C HIS A 237 -0.64 14.60 18.71
N SER A 238 -1.12 13.48 19.26
CA SER A 238 -2.55 13.35 19.57
C SER A 238 -2.70 12.54 20.84
N ASN A 239 -2.77 13.26 21.96
CA ASN A 239 -3.21 12.70 23.22
C ASN A 239 -4.63 12.15 23.06
N TYR A 240 -4.74 10.84 22.78
CA TYR A 240 -6.02 10.12 22.82
C TYR A 240 -6.65 10.14 24.22
N ARG A 241 -5.88 10.54 25.25
CA ARG A 241 -6.35 10.70 26.63
C ARG A 241 -6.87 12.11 26.98
N SER A 242 -6.73 13.09 26.08
CA SER A 242 -7.17 14.47 26.30
C SER A 242 -8.49 14.81 25.62
N SER A 243 -9.00 13.99 24.70
CA SER A 243 -10.24 14.31 23.97
C SER A 243 -11.47 14.41 24.89
N ASN A 244 -11.49 13.69 26.02
CA ASN A 244 -12.61 13.73 26.96
C ASN A 244 -12.57 14.89 27.97
N TYR A 245 -11.41 15.50 28.20
CA TYR A 245 -11.27 16.62 29.16
C TYR A 245 -11.23 17.98 28.46
N TRP A 246 -10.57 18.09 27.30
CA TRP A 246 -10.46 19.35 26.56
C TRP A 246 -11.81 19.82 25.96
N PHE A 247 -12.67 18.88 25.53
CA PHE A 247 -14.01 19.21 25.03
C PHE A 247 -15.01 19.64 26.11
N ARG A 248 -14.68 19.48 27.41
CA ARG A 248 -15.56 19.84 28.53
C ARG A 248 -15.37 21.27 29.05
N GLN A 249 -14.22 21.88 28.80
CA GLN A 249 -13.82 23.12 29.48
C GLN A 249 -13.87 24.37 28.60
N HIS A 250 -13.85 24.25 27.27
CA HIS A 250 -13.93 25.39 26.37
C HIS A 250 -15.23 25.33 25.55
N ASN A 251 -16.18 26.18 25.94
CA ASN A 251 -17.47 26.40 25.27
C ASN A 251 -17.22 27.14 23.93
N TRP A 252 -16.83 26.41 22.88
CA TRP A 252 -16.66 26.99 21.55
C TRP A 252 -18.00 27.01 20.81
N PRO A 253 -18.46 28.18 20.29
CA PRO A 253 -19.69 28.28 19.53
C PRO A 253 -19.40 27.86 18.08
N LEU A 254 -19.23 26.57 17.83
CA LEU A 254 -19.20 26.02 16.47
C LEU A 254 -20.18 24.84 16.36
N GLY A 255 -21.03 24.95 15.35
CA GLY A 255 -22.31 24.27 15.16
C GLY A 255 -22.39 22.77 15.47
N ALA A 256 -23.59 22.35 15.89
CA ALA A 256 -24.01 21.01 16.28
C ALA A 256 -23.71 19.86 15.28
N ASN A 257 -23.23 20.16 14.08
CA ASN A 257 -22.89 19.18 13.03
C ASN A 257 -21.57 18.43 13.29
N PHE A 258 -20.60 19.03 14.00
CA PHE A 258 -19.32 18.35 14.30
C PHE A 258 -19.48 17.21 15.33
N ARG A 259 -20.48 17.33 16.22
CA ARG A 259 -20.85 16.27 17.19
C ARG A 259 -21.48 15.04 16.54
N LYS A 260 -22.08 15.19 15.35
CA LYS A 260 -22.60 14.04 14.57
C LYS A 260 -21.49 13.30 13.82
N CYS A 261 -20.47 13.99 13.28
CA CYS A 261 -19.36 13.35 12.57
C CYS A 261 -18.55 12.37 13.43
N ALA A 262 -18.26 12.73 14.69
CA ALA A 262 -17.55 11.84 15.61
C ALA A 262 -18.41 10.62 16.04
N ARG A 263 -19.74 10.77 16.10
CA ARG A 263 -20.66 9.70 16.50
C ARG A 263 -20.93 8.71 15.34
N ILE A 264 -20.89 9.18 14.09
CA ILE A 264 -21.11 8.36 12.89
C ILE A 264 -19.88 7.48 12.57
N PHE A 265 -18.65 7.99 12.77
CA PHE A 265 -17.43 7.20 12.58
C PHE A 265 -17.33 6.03 13.57
N TYR A 266 -17.93 6.18 14.77
CA TYR A 266 -17.96 5.16 15.81
C TYR A 266 -19.08 4.12 15.63
N HIS A 267 -20.18 4.47 14.93
CA HIS A 267 -21.34 3.58 14.82
C HIS A 267 -21.27 2.60 13.64
N ASN A 268 -20.54 2.93 12.56
CA ASN A 268 -20.51 2.10 11.33
C ASN A 268 -19.42 1.01 11.29
N HIS A 269 -18.48 0.99 12.25
CA HIS A 269 -17.41 -0.04 12.29
C HIS A 269 -17.66 -1.20 13.27
N LYS A 270 -18.85 -1.28 13.89
CA LYS A 270 -19.26 -2.38 14.77
C LYS A 270 -19.93 -3.58 14.07
N LEU A 271 -19.87 -3.69 12.74
CA LEU A 271 -20.55 -4.74 11.99
C LEU A 271 -19.74 -6.03 11.73
N PHE A 272 -18.54 -6.16 12.31
CA PHE A 272 -17.82 -7.44 12.37
C PHE A 272 -17.35 -7.72 13.79
N ASP A 273 -18.30 -7.94 14.70
CA ASP A 273 -18.04 -8.62 15.97
C ASP A 273 -19.07 -9.74 16.13
N CYS A 274 -18.75 -10.92 15.57
CA CYS A 274 -19.48 -12.15 15.86
C CYS A 274 -19.14 -12.57 17.29
N ARG A 275 -19.97 -12.17 18.26
CA ARG A 275 -20.13 -12.92 19.52
C ARG A 275 -21.48 -13.63 19.54
N VAL A 276 -21.36 -14.95 19.56
CA VAL A 276 -22.37 -15.93 19.94
C VAL A 276 -22.98 -15.54 21.29
N GLY A 277 -24.31 -15.47 21.36
CA GLY A 277 -25.05 -15.51 22.62
C GLY A 277 -26.22 -14.53 22.74
N GLY A 278 -27.41 -14.98 22.35
CA GLY A 278 -28.64 -14.74 23.11
C GLY A 278 -29.43 -13.44 22.89
N THR A 279 -30.70 -13.66 22.50
CA THR A 279 -31.91 -12.84 22.78
C THR A 279 -32.17 -11.53 21.99
N THR A 280 -32.98 -11.71 20.94
CA THR A 280 -34.26 -11.02 20.63
C THR A 280 -34.39 -9.49 20.74
N CYS A 281 -34.73 -8.86 19.59
CA CYS A 281 -35.88 -7.95 19.31
C CYS A 281 -35.50 -7.01 18.15
N ILE A 282 -35.97 -7.20 16.90
CA ILE A 282 -37.26 -6.84 16.30
C ILE A 282 -37.48 -5.31 16.11
N SER A 283 -37.64 -4.93 14.83
CA SER A 283 -38.48 -3.84 14.26
C SER A 283 -38.00 -2.37 14.21
N ILE A 284 -37.47 -1.97 13.05
CA ILE A 284 -38.04 -1.09 11.97
C ILE A 284 -36.88 -0.47 11.18
#